data_AF-A0A968S8D6-F1
#
_entry.id   AF-A0A968S8D6-F1
#
_cell.length_a   1.000
_cell.length_b   1.000
_cell.length_c   1.000
_cell.angle_alpha   90.00
_cell.angle_beta   90.00
_cell.angle_gamma   90.00
#
_symmetry.space_group_name_H-M   'P 1'
#
loop_
_entity.id
_entity.type
_entity.pdbx_description
1 polymer ?
#
loop_
_entity_poly.entity_id
_entity_poly.type
_entity_poly.pdbx_seq_one_letter_code
_entity_poly.pdbx_strand_id
1 'polypeptide(L)'
;MAATVESQPPCSVSPVESTNLMDLGEMPLPWRQALEAAVLNLDRDRLQQLLDEMLPSQAHLQAPLEACLKRFEYRRILRALSSLE
;
A
#
# COMPACT_ATOMS: atom_id res chain seq x y z
N MET A 1 30.25 -41.86 -0.28
CA MET A 1 30.04 -40.91 -1.39
C MET A 1 28.74 -40.17 -1.09
N ALA A 2 28.84 -38.91 -0.65
CA ALA A 2 27.69 -38.10 -0.25
C ALA A 2 27.18 -37.29 -1.46
N ALA A 3 25.91 -37.45 -1.80
CA ALA A 3 25.24 -36.64 -2.81
C ALA A 3 24.66 -35.40 -2.14
N THR A 4 25.30 -34.26 -2.34
CA THR A 4 24.76 -32.93 -2.04
C THR A 4 23.92 -32.53 -3.25
N VAL A 5 22.59 -32.54 -3.10
CA VAL A 5 21.65 -32.10 -4.14
C VAL A 5 21.00 -30.78 -3.73
N GLU A 6 21.36 -29.77 -4.51
CA GLU A 6 20.52 -28.68 -5.03
C GLU A 6 19.73 -27.78 -4.06
N SER A 7 20.33 -26.61 -3.86
CA SER A 7 19.71 -25.28 -3.90
C SER A 7 18.28 -25.22 -4.49
N GLN A 8 17.28 -25.00 -3.63
CA GLN A 8 16.06 -24.27 -3.99
C GLN A 8 16.06 -22.93 -3.23
N PRO A 9 16.09 -21.81 -3.95
CA PRO A 9 14.94 -20.88 -3.87
C PRO A 9 14.66 -20.27 -5.27
N PRO A 10 13.67 -19.37 -5.49
CA PRO A 10 12.68 -18.79 -4.57
C PRO A 10 11.26 -18.81 -5.16
N CYS A 11 10.25 -19.20 -4.40
CA CYS A 11 8.91 -18.68 -4.59
C CYS A 11 8.28 -18.62 -3.21
N SER A 12 8.79 -17.72 -2.36
CA SER A 12 7.92 -17.03 -1.41
C SER A 12 6.86 -16.35 -2.25
N VAL A 13 5.79 -17.08 -2.57
CA VAL A 13 4.50 -16.47 -2.80
C VAL A 13 4.24 -15.69 -1.53
N SER A 14 4.65 -14.43 -1.54
CA SER A 14 4.27 -13.51 -0.47
C SER A 14 2.76 -13.63 -0.44
N PRO A 15 2.20 -14.11 0.67
CA PRO A 15 0.77 -14.23 0.75
C PRO A 15 0.24 -12.84 0.42
N VAL A 16 -0.79 -12.78 -0.42
CA VAL A 16 -1.71 -11.65 -0.48
C VAL A 16 -2.47 -11.64 0.87
N GLU A 17 -1.71 -11.57 1.96
CA GLU A 17 -2.19 -11.58 3.32
C GLU A 17 -2.70 -10.17 3.53
N SER A 18 -4.03 -10.07 3.44
CA SER A 18 -4.80 -9.08 4.16
C SER A 18 -4.22 -7.68 4.05
N THR A 19 -4.52 -7.03 2.93
CA THR A 19 -4.41 -5.58 2.72
C THR A 19 -4.99 -4.84 3.94
N ASN A 20 -4.17 -4.65 4.98
CA ASN A 20 -4.55 -3.97 6.21
C ASN A 20 -4.23 -2.50 6.00
N LEU A 21 -5.17 -1.77 5.42
CA LEU A 21 -5.14 -0.30 5.36
C LEU A 21 -5.17 0.36 6.74
N MET A 22 -5.36 -0.42 7.81
CA MET A 22 -5.40 0.04 9.20
C MET A 22 -4.11 0.76 9.64
N ASP A 23 -3.02 0.58 8.91
CA ASP A 23 -1.71 1.16 9.20
C ASP A 23 -1.48 2.55 8.57
N LEU A 24 -2.46 3.09 7.81
CA LEU A 24 -2.42 4.48 7.34
C LEU A 24 -2.31 5.52 8.48
N GLY A 25 -2.49 5.08 9.73
CA GLY A 25 -2.27 5.83 10.95
C GLY A 25 -0.82 6.16 11.27
N GLU A 26 0.15 5.44 10.71
CA GLU A 26 1.58 5.76 10.84
C GLU A 26 2.03 6.78 9.79
N MET A 27 1.19 7.05 8.79
CA MET A 27 1.51 7.96 7.69
C MET A 27 1.48 9.42 8.19
N PRO A 28 2.47 10.25 7.82
CA PRO A 28 2.52 11.65 8.25
C PRO A 28 1.27 12.43 7.81
N LEU A 29 0.82 13.35 8.67
CA LEU A 29 -0.38 14.18 8.44
C LEU A 29 -0.46 14.83 7.04
N PRO A 30 0.60 15.46 6.49
CA PRO A 30 0.54 16.05 5.14
C PRO A 30 0.29 15.00 4.04
N TRP A 31 0.82 13.80 4.22
CA TRP A 31 0.61 12.69 3.30
C TRP A 31 -0.83 12.17 3.36
N ARG A 32 -1.40 12.06 4.57
CA ARG A 32 -2.81 11.66 4.72
C ARG A 32 -3.75 12.64 4.04
N GLN A 33 -3.54 13.94 4.26
CA GLN A 33 -4.35 14.98 3.63
C GLN A 33 -4.21 14.99 2.11
N ALA A 34 -2.98 14.83 1.59
CA ALA A 34 -2.76 14.76 0.15
C ALA A 34 -3.44 13.55 -0.49
N LEU A 35 -3.36 12.39 0.18
CA LEU A 35 -3.98 11.15 -0.28
C LEU A 35 -5.50 11.24 -0.19
N GLU A 36 -6.06 11.74 0.90
CA GLU A 36 -7.49 12.01 1.05
C GLU A 36 -8.00 12.95 -0.03
N ALA A 37 -7.34 14.08 -0.23
CA ALA A 37 -7.73 15.06 -1.25
C ALA A 37 -7.68 14.44 -2.64
N ALA A 38 -6.64 13.68 -2.97
CA ALA A 38 -6.54 13.02 -4.26
C ALA A 38 -7.62 11.94 -4.45
N VAL A 39 -7.96 11.19 -3.40
CA VAL A 39 -9.07 10.22 -3.42
C VAL A 39 -10.43 10.91 -3.59
N LEU A 40 -10.68 12.02 -2.88
CA LEU A 40 -11.92 12.80 -2.99
C LEU A 40 -12.10 13.41 -4.38
N ASN A 41 -11.01 13.86 -5.00
CA ASN A 41 -11.00 14.39 -6.36
C ASN A 41 -11.00 13.29 -7.44
N LEU A 42 -10.97 12.00 -7.04
CA LEU A 42 -10.83 10.85 -7.94
C LEU A 42 -9.60 10.99 -8.88
N ASP A 43 -8.57 11.67 -8.39
CA ASP A 43 -7.39 12.03 -9.16
C ASP A 43 -6.37 10.89 -9.09
N ARG A 44 -6.53 9.93 -10.01
CA ARG A 44 -5.69 8.74 -10.08
C ARG A 44 -4.22 9.09 -10.32
N ASP A 45 -3.94 10.09 -11.15
CA ASP A 45 -2.58 10.52 -11.47
C ASP A 45 -1.89 11.06 -10.22
N ARG A 46 -2.60 11.91 -9.48
CA ARG A 46 -2.11 12.43 -8.19
C ARG A 46 -1.90 11.32 -7.15
N LEU A 47 -2.81 10.35 -7.07
CA LEU A 47 -2.68 9.20 -6.17
C LEU A 47 -1.47 8.34 -6.53
N GLN A 48 -1.19 8.19 -7.83
CA GLN A 48 -0.06 7.41 -8.31
C GLN A 48 1.27 8.14 -8.09
N GLN A 49 1.30 9.46 -8.26
CA GLN A 49 2.44 10.30 -7.86
C GLN A 49 2.73 10.19 -6.37
N LEU A 50 1.70 10.29 -5.52
CA LEU A 50 1.85 10.10 -4.08
C LEU A 50 2.44 8.72 -3.78
N LEU A 51 1.96 7.65 -4.41
CA LEU A 51 2.54 6.33 -4.20
C LEU A 51 4.02 6.25 -4.60
N ASP A 52 4.43 6.93 -5.67
CA ASP A 52 5.82 6.96 -6.14
C ASP A 52 6.73 7.81 -5.23
N GLU A 53 6.20 8.91 -4.70
CA GLU A 53 6.91 9.80 -3.78
C GLU A 53 6.99 9.25 -2.33
N MET A 54 6.37 8.11 -2.03
CA MET A 54 6.39 7.56 -0.67
C MET A 54 7.79 7.13 -0.26
N LEU A 55 8.14 7.52 0.97
CA LEU A 55 9.40 7.16 1.60
C LEU A 55 9.51 5.63 1.77
N PRO A 56 10.73 5.06 1.75
CA PRO A 56 10.94 3.62 1.96
C PRO A 56 10.40 3.13 3.30
N SER A 57 10.34 3.99 4.31
CA SER A 57 9.71 3.71 5.62
C SER A 57 8.20 3.49 5.56
N GLN A 58 7.55 3.83 4.44
CA GLN A 58 6.12 3.68 4.18
C GLN A 58 5.87 2.80 2.95
N ALA A 59 6.91 2.16 2.40
CA ALA A 59 6.79 1.29 1.23
C ALA A 59 5.84 0.10 1.47
N HIS A 60 5.67 -0.32 2.73
CA HIS A 60 4.70 -1.34 3.12
C HIS A 60 3.24 -0.90 2.89
N LEU A 61 2.97 0.41 2.87
CA LEU A 61 1.65 0.99 2.56
C LEU A 61 1.41 1.15 1.05
N GLN A 62 2.45 1.05 0.22
CA GLN A 62 2.35 1.25 -1.22
C GLN A 62 1.56 0.16 -1.90
N ALA A 63 1.89 -1.09 -1.59
CA ALA A 63 1.20 -2.26 -2.12
C ALA A 63 -0.31 -2.27 -1.80
N PRO A 64 -0.76 -2.03 -0.54
CA PRO A 64 -2.19 -2.02 -0.24
C PRO A 64 -2.93 -0.84 -0.87
N LEU A 65 -2.32 0.35 -0.91
CA LEU A 65 -2.90 1.50 -1.58
C LEU A 65 -3.03 1.27 -3.09
N GLU A 66 -1.97 0.78 -3.74
CA GLU A 66 -1.99 0.47 -5.17
C GLU A 66 -3.06 -0.59 -5.51
N ALA A 67 -3.19 -1.62 -4.67
CA ALA A 67 -4.25 -2.63 -4.82
C ALA A 67 -5.64 -2.00 -4.75
N CYS A 68 -5.86 -1.06 -3.82
CA CYS A 68 -7.13 -0.33 -3.73
C CYS A 68 -7.37 0.58 -4.94
N LEU A 69 -6.35 1.28 -5.44
CA LEU A 69 -6.48 2.09 -6.66
C LEU A 69 -6.84 1.23 -7.87
N LYS A 70 -6.19 0.07 -8.04
CA LYS A 70 -6.48 -0.88 -9.13
C LYS A 70 -7.91 -1.44 -9.07
N ARG A 71 -8.47 -1.55 -7.87
CA ARG A 71 -9.84 -2.05 -7.64
C ARG A 71 -10.89 -0.93 -7.51
N PHE A 72 -10.50 0.33 -7.71
CA PHE A 72 -11.37 1.50 -7.54
C PHE A 72 -11.99 1.58 -6.12
N GLU A 73 -11.31 1.04 -5.11
CA GLU A 73 -11.77 0.97 -3.72
C GLU A 73 -11.42 2.24 -2.93
N TYR A 74 -11.65 3.41 -3.52
CA TYR A 74 -11.42 4.72 -2.90
C TYR A 74 -12.11 4.89 -1.54
N ARG A 75 -13.31 4.34 -1.38
CA ARG A 75 -14.05 4.36 -0.11
C ARG A 75 -13.34 3.60 1.02
N ARG A 76 -12.61 2.54 0.69
CA ARG A 76 -11.80 1.81 1.67
C ARG A 76 -10.63 2.65 2.15
N ILE A 77 -9.99 3.37 1.23
CA ILE A 77 -8.90 4.29 1.55
C ILE A 77 -9.43 5.41 2.46
N LEU A 78 -10.52 6.08 2.09
CA LEU A 78 -11.13 7.13 2.91
C LEU A 78 -11.55 6.62 4.29
N ARG A 79 -12.16 5.44 4.38
CA ARG A 79 -12.54 4.85 5.67
C ARG A 79 -11.30 4.60 6.54
N ALA A 80 -10.21 4.13 5.96
CA ALA A 80 -8.98 3.88 6.70
C ALA A 80 -8.28 5.18 7.14
N LEU A 81 -8.40 6.25 6.35
CA LEU A 81 -7.91 7.59 6.72
C LEU A 81 -8.75 8.24 7.82
N SER A 82 -10.08 8.14 7.72
CA SER A 82 -11.04 8.76 8.64
C SER A 82 -11.20 7.99 9.96
N SER A 83 -10.87 6.70 10.01
CA SER A 83 -10.95 5.89 11.25
C SER A 83 -9.92 6.25 12.33
N LEU A 84 -9.10 7.28 12.09
CA LEU A 84 -8.03 7.77 12.98
C LEU A 84 -8.40 9.06 13.73
N GLU A 85 -9.56 9.66 13.44
CA GLU A 85 -10.12 10.81 14.16
C GLU A 85 -10.90 10.43 15.42
#